data_AF-A0A7K9V1Z0-F1
#
_entry.id   AF-A0A7K9V1Z0-F1
#
_cell.length_a   1.000
_cell.length_b   1.000
_cell.length_c   1.000
_cell.angle_alpha   90.00
_cell.angle_beta   90.00
_cell.angle_gamma   90.00
#
_symmetry.space_group_name_H-M   'P 1'
#
loop_
_entity.id
_entity.type
_entity.pdbx_description
1 polymer ?
#
loop_
_entity_poly.entity_id
_entity_poly.type
_entity_poly.pdbx_seq_one_letter_code
_entity_poly.pdbx_strand_id
1 'polypeptide(L)'
;MPIVKYPRAVEPRWHEWDEKAQKCGLRHTVYAVNGDQYTGEWLDNLKHGKGTQIWKHTGAIYSGDWKFGKRDGYGSYSIPDPVTKEYKKVYTGWWKNDRKCGYGTMFYPSGEHYEGEWSGGLRSGWGRMCYGDGSIYEGQWLADQPGGQGMLCLPNENRYEGGWKDGKKHGPGRFFYLDKGQLLEGIWVADIPKCGIMIDFGRDEAPAPTQYPIPKV
;
A
#
# COMPACT_ATOMS: atom_id res chain seq x y z
N MET A 1 -7.86 8.86 70.40
CA MET A 1 -7.64 10.04 69.54
C MET A 1 -7.36 9.54 68.12
N PRO A 2 -8.07 10.01 67.08
CA PRO A 2 -7.75 9.61 65.71
C PRO A 2 -6.51 10.37 65.23
N ILE A 3 -5.51 9.64 64.74
CA ILE A 3 -4.29 10.21 64.17
C ILE A 3 -4.64 10.73 62.77
N VAL A 4 -4.72 12.05 62.61
CA VAL A 4 -4.84 12.68 61.29
C VAL A 4 -3.46 12.60 60.61
N LYS A 5 -3.36 11.79 59.56
CA LYS A 5 -2.15 11.72 58.73
C LYS A 5 -2.16 12.90 57.75
N TYR A 6 -1.18 13.79 57.87
CA TYR A 6 -0.93 14.82 56.86
C TYR A 6 -0.32 14.17 55.60
N PRO A 7 -0.74 14.57 54.39
CA PRO A 7 -0.13 14.07 53.16
C PRO A 7 1.36 14.47 53.11
N ARG A 8 2.23 13.52 52.73
CA ARG A 8 3.67 13.79 52.58
C ARG A 8 3.88 14.79 51.44
N ALA A 9 4.62 15.86 51.71
CA ALA A 9 4.90 16.95 50.77
C ALA A 9 5.96 16.60 49.69
N VAL A 10 6.57 15.42 49.76
CA VAL A 10 7.69 15.01 48.89
C VAL A 10 7.44 13.60 48.40
N GLU A 11 7.55 13.41 47.09
CA GLU A 11 7.43 12.09 46.47
C GLU A 11 8.51 11.13 47.01
N PRO A 12 8.17 9.86 47.24
CA PRO A 12 9.15 8.86 47.60
C PRO A 12 10.25 8.71 46.53
N ARG A 13 11.52 8.58 46.96
CA ARG A 13 12.69 8.38 46.06
C ARG A 13 12.56 7.21 45.08
N TRP A 14 11.73 6.22 45.38
CA TRP A 14 11.52 5.11 44.46
C TRP A 14 10.82 5.55 43.16
N HIS A 15 10.02 6.62 43.18
CA HIS A 15 9.45 7.19 41.96
C HIS A 15 10.53 7.73 41.03
N GLU A 16 11.50 8.48 41.57
CA GLU A 16 12.66 8.96 40.79
C GLU A 16 13.50 7.81 40.24
N TRP A 17 13.65 6.72 40.99
CA TRP A 17 14.38 5.54 40.54
C TRP A 17 13.64 4.79 39.46
N ASP A 18 12.32 4.68 39.56
CA ASP A 18 11.46 4.07 38.55
C ASP A 18 11.52 4.88 37.25
N GLU A 19 11.40 6.20 37.31
CA GLU A 19 11.50 7.11 36.17
C GLU A 19 12.87 6.98 35.47
N LYS A 20 13.97 6.96 36.24
CA LYS A 20 15.32 6.78 35.70
C LYS A 20 15.57 5.39 35.11
N ALA A 21 14.83 4.38 35.56
CA ALA A 21 14.93 3.02 35.05
C ALA A 21 14.20 2.85 33.70
N GLN A 22 13.32 3.79 33.32
CA GLN A 22 12.61 3.72 32.05
C GLN A 22 13.58 3.82 30.88
N LYS A 23 13.35 2.99 29.86
CA LYS A 23 14.09 3.08 28.60
C LYS A 23 13.62 4.33 27.86
N CYS A 24 14.45 5.35 27.91
CA CYS A 24 14.34 6.56 27.12
C CYS A 24 15.60 6.76 26.27
N GLY A 25 15.44 7.48 25.15
CA GLY A 25 16.50 7.85 24.23
C GLY A 25 16.97 6.71 23.31
N LEU A 26 18.05 6.98 22.57
CA LEU A 26 18.66 6.01 21.67
C LEU A 26 19.28 4.86 22.47
N ARG A 27 18.94 3.62 22.10
CA ARG A 27 19.53 2.42 22.66
C ARG A 27 20.19 1.60 21.56
N HIS A 28 21.25 0.89 21.97
CA HIS A 28 21.77 -0.24 21.23
C HIS A 28 20.68 -1.34 21.11
N THR A 29 21.03 -2.50 20.55
CA THR A 29 20.05 -3.57 20.35
C THR A 29 19.48 -4.09 21.67
N VAL A 30 18.17 -4.01 21.79
CA VAL A 30 17.37 -4.63 22.86
C VAL A 30 16.82 -5.94 22.33
N TYR A 31 17.07 -7.03 23.06
CA TYR A 31 16.56 -8.35 22.74
C TYR A 31 15.32 -8.65 23.59
N ALA A 32 14.22 -9.00 22.93
CA ALA A 32 13.02 -9.49 23.60
C ALA A 32 13.18 -10.98 23.95
N VAL A 33 12.33 -11.47 24.86
CA VAL A 33 12.35 -12.88 25.33
C VAL A 33 12.08 -13.86 24.18
N ASN A 34 11.25 -13.48 23.21
CA ASN A 34 11.01 -14.25 21.98
C ASN A 34 12.20 -14.19 20.99
N GLY A 35 13.25 -13.45 21.32
CA GLY A 35 14.44 -13.24 20.52
C GLY A 35 14.32 -12.19 19.43
N ASP A 36 13.19 -11.47 19.36
CA ASP A 36 13.08 -10.29 18.50
C ASP A 36 14.09 -9.22 18.92
N GLN A 37 14.56 -8.44 17.95
CA GLN A 37 15.58 -7.43 18.15
C GLN A 37 15.01 -6.07 17.79
N TYR A 38 15.33 -5.07 18.59
CA TYR A 38 15.03 -3.68 18.29
C TYR A 38 16.22 -2.79 18.57
N THR A 39 16.60 -1.98 17.58
CA THR A 39 17.66 -0.98 17.69
C THR A 39 17.07 0.36 17.29
N GLY A 40 17.05 1.33 18.20
CA GLY A 40 16.37 2.60 17.94
C GLY A 40 16.09 3.38 19.20
N GLU A 41 15.27 4.41 19.04
CA GLU A 41 14.86 5.31 20.11
C GLU A 41 13.75 4.67 20.97
N TRP A 42 13.78 5.00 22.25
CA TRP A 42 12.79 4.57 23.24
C TRP A 42 12.22 5.79 23.96
N LEU A 43 10.95 5.70 24.36
CA LEU A 43 10.29 6.66 25.23
C LEU A 43 9.38 5.86 26.16
N ASP A 44 9.55 6.04 27.47
CA ASP A 44 8.72 5.42 28.52
C ASP A 44 8.56 3.90 28.33
N ASN A 45 9.70 3.21 28.09
CA ASN A 45 9.74 1.75 27.82
C ASN A 45 9.03 1.30 26.54
N LEU A 46 8.63 2.21 25.65
CA LEU A 46 8.04 1.93 24.35
C LEU A 46 8.98 2.33 23.22
N LYS A 47 8.90 1.62 22.10
CA LYS A 47 9.58 2.01 20.85
C LYS A 47 9.01 3.33 20.38
N HIS A 48 9.87 4.30 20.11
CA HIS A 48 9.47 5.63 19.69
C HIS A 48 10.51 6.18 18.72
N GLY A 49 10.15 7.16 17.88
CA GLY A 49 11.10 7.79 16.96
C GLY A 49 11.65 6.81 15.92
N LYS A 50 12.92 6.97 15.53
CA LYS A 50 13.53 6.12 14.49
C LYS A 50 14.02 4.80 15.08
N GLY A 51 13.72 3.70 14.40
CA GLY A 51 14.24 2.40 14.81
C GLY A 51 14.06 1.27 13.80
N THR A 52 14.85 0.24 14.01
CA THR A 52 14.86 -1.00 13.23
C THR A 52 14.44 -2.16 14.12
N GLN A 53 13.42 -2.89 13.67
CA GLN A 53 12.91 -4.11 14.30
C GLN A 53 13.24 -5.31 13.42
N ILE A 54 13.78 -6.36 14.02
CA ILE A 54 14.02 -7.66 13.39
C ILE A 54 13.18 -8.70 14.13
N TRP A 55 12.32 -9.40 13.43
CA TRP A 55 11.52 -10.48 14.00
C TRP A 55 12.25 -11.81 13.84
N LYS A 56 12.53 -12.51 14.95
CA LYS A 56 13.36 -13.72 14.91
C LYS A 56 12.73 -14.87 14.14
N HIS A 57 11.41 -15.05 14.30
CA HIS A 57 10.70 -16.18 13.70
C HIS A 57 10.52 -16.05 12.19
N THR A 58 10.23 -14.85 11.69
CA THR A 58 10.04 -14.61 10.24
C THR A 58 11.31 -14.15 9.55
N GLY A 59 12.29 -13.65 10.30
CA GLY A 59 13.44 -12.93 9.78
C GLY A 59 13.09 -11.57 9.19
N ALA A 60 11.83 -11.13 9.24
CA ALA A 60 11.41 -9.86 8.66
C ALA A 60 12.09 -8.68 9.35
N ILE A 61 12.28 -7.59 8.60
CA ILE A 61 12.86 -6.34 9.09
C ILE A 61 11.90 -5.20 8.80
N TYR A 62 11.69 -4.35 9.80
CA TYR A 62 11.09 -3.03 9.63
C TYR A 62 12.12 -1.98 10.03
N SER A 63 12.30 -0.97 9.18
CA SER A 63 13.10 0.21 9.50
C SER A 63 12.28 1.46 9.20
N GLY A 64 12.05 2.29 10.22
CA GLY A 64 11.17 3.44 10.08
C GLY A 64 10.85 4.14 11.38
N ASP A 65 9.79 4.94 11.33
CA ASP A 65 9.24 5.68 12.46
C ASP A 65 8.35 4.81 13.36
N TRP A 66 8.51 5.02 14.66
CA TRP A 66 7.79 4.36 15.74
C TRP A 66 7.10 5.38 16.62
N LYS A 67 5.93 5.03 17.12
CA LYS A 67 5.20 5.82 18.11
C LYS A 67 4.48 4.89 19.07
N PHE A 68 4.80 4.99 20.35
CA PHE A 68 4.20 4.21 21.42
C PHE A 68 4.15 2.70 21.13
N GLY A 69 5.26 2.15 20.65
CA GLY A 69 5.41 0.72 20.38
C GLY A 69 4.88 0.27 19.02
N LYS A 70 4.25 1.16 18.23
CA LYS A 70 3.64 0.85 16.93
C LYS A 70 4.39 1.53 15.79
N ARG A 71 4.32 0.96 14.59
CA ARG A 71 4.79 1.62 13.36
C ARG A 71 3.88 2.81 13.05
N ASP A 72 4.46 4.00 13.00
CA ASP A 72 3.73 5.25 12.81
C ASP A 72 4.66 6.32 12.25
N GLY A 73 4.38 6.81 11.04
CA GLY A 73 5.29 7.63 10.23
C GLY A 73 5.81 6.87 9.02
N TYR A 74 6.96 7.25 8.49
CA TYR A 74 7.50 6.66 7.26
C TYR A 74 8.39 5.45 7.57
N GLY A 75 8.24 4.36 6.82
CA GLY A 75 9.04 3.16 7.06
C GLY A 75 9.01 2.15 5.93
N SER A 76 10.02 1.29 5.94
CA SER A 76 10.18 0.18 5.00
C SER A 76 10.10 -1.16 5.74
N TYR A 77 9.33 -2.08 5.18
CA TYR A 77 9.18 -3.45 5.63
C TYR A 77 9.75 -4.39 4.55
N SER A 78 10.69 -5.25 4.95
CA SER A 78 11.40 -6.18 4.10
C SER A 78 11.35 -7.59 4.68
N ILE A 79 11.33 -8.60 3.83
CA ILE A 79 11.39 -10.01 4.22
C ILE A 79 12.62 -10.66 3.58
N PRO A 80 13.29 -11.60 4.26
CA PRO A 80 14.38 -12.35 3.66
C PRO A 80 13.83 -13.31 2.60
N ASP A 81 14.51 -13.39 1.46
CA ASP A 81 14.25 -14.39 0.44
C ASP A 81 14.58 -15.79 0.99
N PRO A 82 13.68 -16.79 0.84
CA PRO A 82 13.90 -18.11 1.39
C PRO A 82 15.13 -18.82 0.80
N VAL A 83 15.46 -18.53 -0.47
CA VAL A 83 16.55 -19.15 -1.24
C VAL A 83 17.83 -18.35 -1.12
N THR A 84 17.82 -17.07 -1.52
CA THR A 84 19.05 -16.26 -1.59
C THR A 84 19.48 -15.68 -0.25
N LYS A 85 18.57 -15.67 0.75
CA LYS A 85 18.74 -14.99 2.05
C LYS A 85 18.92 -13.47 1.95
N GLU A 86 18.76 -12.89 0.77
CA GLU A 86 18.77 -11.44 0.57
C GLU A 86 17.42 -10.83 1.00
N TYR A 87 17.44 -9.61 1.50
CA TYR A 87 16.21 -8.93 1.91
C TYR A 87 15.49 -8.31 0.71
N LYS A 88 14.25 -8.76 0.48
CA LYS A 88 13.32 -8.18 -0.48
C LYS A 88 12.40 -7.19 0.22
N LYS A 89 12.35 -5.97 -0.30
CA LYS A 89 11.42 -4.93 0.15
C LYS A 89 10.00 -5.35 -0.22
N VAL A 90 9.11 -5.37 0.76
CA VAL A 90 7.69 -5.72 0.59
C VAL A 90 6.84 -4.46 0.59
N TYR A 91 7.12 -3.52 1.48
CA TYR A 91 6.41 -2.25 1.52
C TYR A 91 7.32 -1.11 1.90
N THR A 92 7.14 0.04 1.26
CA THR A 92 7.76 1.31 1.66
C THR A 92 6.70 2.39 1.58
N GLY A 93 6.49 3.13 2.67
CA GLY A 93 5.50 4.20 2.67
C GLY A 93 5.14 4.63 4.07
N TRP A 94 3.99 5.30 4.17
CA TRP A 94 3.46 5.78 5.44
C TRP A 94 2.74 4.68 6.22
N TRP A 95 2.86 4.76 7.54
CA TRP A 95 2.26 3.88 8.53
C TRP A 95 1.55 4.70 9.60
N LYS A 96 0.49 4.14 10.17
CA LYS A 96 -0.22 4.70 11.31
C LYS A 96 -0.80 3.56 12.13
N ASN A 97 -0.44 3.48 13.41
CA ASN A 97 -0.87 2.40 14.31
C ASN A 97 -0.72 1.00 13.69
N ASP A 98 0.46 0.67 13.16
CA ASP A 98 0.80 -0.61 12.51
C ASP A 98 0.06 -0.92 11.20
N ARG A 99 -0.74 0.01 10.68
CA ARG A 99 -1.43 -0.14 9.40
C ARG A 99 -0.80 0.78 8.35
N LYS A 100 -0.74 0.28 7.11
CA LYS A 100 -0.36 1.09 5.94
C LYS A 100 -1.37 2.23 5.77
N CYS A 101 -0.88 3.44 5.57
CA CYS A 101 -1.71 4.62 5.32
C CYS A 101 -0.98 5.58 4.37
N GLY A 102 -1.65 6.61 3.87
CA GLY A 102 -1.03 7.63 3.01
C GLY A 102 -0.42 7.02 1.76
N TYR A 103 0.58 7.67 1.17
CA TYR A 103 1.24 7.13 -0.02
C TYR A 103 2.22 5.99 0.32
N GLY A 104 2.24 4.95 -0.50
CA GLY A 104 3.18 3.84 -0.33
C GLY A 104 3.21 2.89 -1.51
N THR A 105 4.35 2.21 -1.64
CA THR A 105 4.58 1.18 -2.64
C THR A 105 4.60 -0.19 -1.98
N MET A 106 3.78 -1.11 -2.47
CA MET A 106 3.76 -2.53 -2.11
C MET A 106 4.35 -3.34 -3.26
N PHE A 107 5.27 -4.23 -2.93
CA PHE A 107 5.87 -5.19 -3.85
C PHE A 107 5.39 -6.59 -3.49
N TYR A 108 4.86 -7.31 -4.47
CA TYR A 108 4.39 -8.67 -4.30
C TYR A 108 5.46 -9.68 -4.72
N PRO A 109 5.47 -10.90 -4.15
CA PRO A 109 6.44 -11.93 -4.50
C PRO A 109 6.41 -12.34 -5.99
N SER A 110 5.28 -12.14 -6.66
CA SER A 110 5.05 -12.40 -8.09
C SER A 110 5.74 -11.40 -9.03
N GLY A 111 6.32 -10.30 -8.51
CA GLY A 111 6.87 -9.20 -9.31
C GLY A 111 5.87 -8.06 -9.55
N GLU A 112 4.62 -8.25 -9.17
CA GLU A 112 3.60 -7.20 -9.18
C GLU A 112 3.95 -6.10 -8.18
N HIS A 113 3.51 -4.88 -8.46
CA HIS A 113 3.64 -3.80 -7.49
C HIS A 113 2.47 -2.83 -7.59
N TYR A 114 2.07 -2.34 -6.42
CA TYR A 114 1.11 -1.26 -6.28
C TYR A 114 1.83 -0.02 -5.76
N GLU A 115 1.57 1.12 -6.38
CA GLU A 115 2.04 2.42 -5.94
C GLU A 115 0.85 3.36 -5.83
N GLY A 116 0.57 3.88 -4.64
CA GLY A 116 -0.56 4.77 -4.46
C GLY A 116 -0.94 5.00 -3.01
N GLU A 117 -2.17 5.47 -2.82
CA GLU A 117 -2.72 5.77 -1.52
C GLU A 117 -3.22 4.53 -0.75
N TRP A 118 -3.03 4.55 0.56
CA TRP A 118 -3.44 3.52 1.50
C TRP A 118 -4.28 4.13 2.61
N SER A 119 -5.29 3.39 3.06
CA SER A 119 -6.11 3.77 4.20
C SER A 119 -6.48 2.53 5.00
N GLY A 120 -6.13 2.53 6.29
CA GLY A 120 -6.45 1.42 7.18
C GLY A 120 -5.84 0.08 6.79
N GLY A 121 -4.75 0.06 6.03
CA GLY A 121 -4.10 -1.16 5.54
C GLY A 121 -4.53 -1.64 4.15
N LEU A 122 -5.57 -1.01 3.57
CA LEU A 122 -6.13 -1.33 2.26
C LEU A 122 -5.73 -0.26 1.23
N ARG A 123 -5.64 -0.61 -0.04
CA ARG A 123 -5.49 0.35 -1.14
C ARG A 123 -6.73 1.23 -1.21
N SER A 124 -6.52 2.53 -1.40
CA SER A 124 -7.57 3.55 -1.44
C SER A 124 -7.13 4.74 -2.29
N GLY A 125 -8.01 5.70 -2.58
CA GLY A 125 -7.60 6.94 -3.25
C GLY A 125 -7.06 6.67 -4.65
N TRP A 126 -6.10 7.45 -5.13
CA TRP A 126 -5.45 7.21 -6.42
C TRP A 126 -4.27 6.24 -6.29
N GLY A 127 -4.12 5.35 -7.28
CA GLY A 127 -2.98 4.46 -7.35
C GLY A 127 -2.83 3.69 -8.65
N ARG A 128 -1.62 3.21 -8.88
CA ARG A 128 -1.17 2.45 -10.03
C ARG A 128 -0.77 1.04 -9.61
N MET A 129 -1.36 0.03 -10.24
CA MET A 129 -1.04 -1.39 -10.05
C MET A 129 -0.45 -1.94 -11.35
N CYS A 130 0.75 -2.48 -11.26
CA CYS A 130 1.38 -3.24 -12.32
C CYS A 130 1.22 -4.73 -12.02
N TYR A 131 0.51 -5.44 -12.88
CA TYR A 131 0.21 -6.87 -12.74
C TYR A 131 1.28 -7.74 -13.41
N GLY A 132 1.32 -9.03 -13.04
CA GLY A 132 2.37 -9.94 -13.47
C GLY A 132 2.25 -10.34 -14.94
N ASP A 133 1.05 -10.17 -15.53
CA ASP A 133 0.80 -10.35 -16.95
C ASP A 133 1.29 -9.17 -17.81
N GLY A 134 1.75 -8.09 -17.19
CA GLY A 134 2.16 -6.84 -17.85
C GLY A 134 1.03 -5.82 -18.00
N SER A 135 -0.20 -6.14 -17.55
CA SER A 135 -1.29 -5.17 -17.51
C SER A 135 -1.03 -4.13 -16.42
N ILE A 136 -1.53 -2.92 -16.65
CA ILE A 136 -1.37 -1.78 -15.73
C ILE A 136 -2.72 -1.15 -15.50
N TYR A 137 -3.14 -1.07 -14.25
CA TYR A 137 -4.29 -0.28 -13.83
C TYR A 137 -3.81 1.01 -13.17
N GLU A 138 -4.36 2.15 -13.58
CA GLU A 138 -4.14 3.44 -12.94
C GLU A 138 -5.48 4.14 -12.73
N GLY A 139 -5.83 4.42 -11.48
CA GLY A 139 -7.16 4.89 -11.18
C GLY A 139 -7.44 5.04 -9.71
N GLN A 140 -8.72 5.24 -9.42
CA GLN A 140 -9.25 5.26 -8.08
C GLN A 140 -9.41 3.84 -7.50
N TRP A 141 -9.12 3.73 -6.21
CA TRP A 141 -9.19 2.52 -5.42
C TRP A 141 -10.11 2.73 -4.22
N LEU A 142 -10.90 1.71 -3.91
CA LEU A 142 -11.75 1.68 -2.73
C LEU A 142 -11.65 0.30 -2.09
N ALA A 143 -11.11 0.24 -0.88
CA ALA A 143 -10.99 -0.99 -0.09
C ALA A 143 -10.39 -2.17 -0.88
N ASP A 144 -9.18 -1.98 -1.41
CA ASP A 144 -8.44 -2.98 -2.21
C ASP A 144 -9.01 -3.32 -3.59
N GLN A 145 -10.07 -2.63 -4.05
CA GLN A 145 -10.64 -2.84 -5.38
C GLN A 145 -10.59 -1.58 -6.24
N PRO A 146 -10.37 -1.70 -7.56
CA PRO A 146 -10.66 -0.63 -8.50
C PRO A 146 -12.08 -0.11 -8.34
N GLY A 147 -12.24 1.21 -8.23
CA GLY A 147 -13.54 1.84 -8.06
C GLY A 147 -13.49 3.30 -8.51
N GLY A 148 -14.62 3.88 -8.94
CA GLY A 148 -14.62 5.26 -9.44
C GLY A 148 -14.08 5.35 -10.86
N GLN A 149 -13.18 6.29 -11.17
CA GLN A 149 -12.60 6.44 -12.52
C GLN A 149 -11.21 5.80 -12.59
N GLY A 150 -10.90 5.16 -13.72
CA GLY A 150 -9.59 4.57 -13.94
C GLY A 150 -9.35 4.06 -15.36
N MET A 151 -8.09 3.77 -15.63
CA MET A 151 -7.56 3.27 -16.88
C MET A 151 -6.94 1.89 -16.66
N LEU A 152 -7.25 0.93 -17.53
CA LEU A 152 -6.58 -0.37 -17.59
C LEU A 152 -5.90 -0.50 -18.96
N CYS A 153 -4.59 -0.56 -18.97
CA CYS A 153 -3.78 -0.93 -20.14
C CYS A 153 -3.48 -2.43 -20.10
N LEU A 154 -3.77 -3.12 -21.18
CA LEU A 154 -3.46 -4.54 -21.35
C LEU A 154 -2.06 -4.72 -21.95
N PRO A 155 -1.47 -5.93 -21.87
CA PRO A 155 -0.13 -6.18 -22.41
C PRO A 155 -0.03 -6.00 -23.93
N ASN A 156 -1.15 -6.11 -24.64
CA ASN A 156 -1.26 -5.86 -26.07
C ASN A 156 -1.57 -4.38 -26.40
N GLU A 157 -1.33 -3.48 -25.47
CA GLU A 157 -1.58 -2.03 -25.54
C GLU A 157 -3.07 -1.62 -25.60
N ASN A 158 -4.00 -2.56 -25.81
CA ASN A 158 -5.42 -2.26 -25.72
C ASN A 158 -5.78 -1.68 -24.36
N ARG A 159 -6.65 -0.67 -24.36
CA ARG A 159 -6.86 0.15 -23.18
C ARG A 159 -8.32 0.38 -22.91
N TYR A 160 -8.71 0.26 -21.64
CA TYR A 160 -10.01 0.70 -21.15
C TYR A 160 -9.85 1.98 -20.34
N GLU A 161 -10.72 2.96 -20.54
CA GLU A 161 -10.84 4.18 -19.75
C GLU A 161 -12.30 4.35 -19.35
N GLY A 162 -12.59 4.49 -18.06
CA GLY A 162 -13.95 4.78 -17.63
C GLY A 162 -14.21 4.44 -16.18
N GLY A 163 -15.49 4.16 -15.91
CA GLY A 163 -15.95 3.84 -14.57
C GLY A 163 -15.61 2.41 -14.12
N TRP A 164 -15.41 2.27 -12.82
CA TRP A 164 -15.11 1.04 -12.12
C TRP A 164 -16.00 0.91 -10.89
N LYS A 165 -16.47 -0.31 -10.64
CA LYS A 165 -17.24 -0.67 -9.46
C LYS A 165 -16.95 -2.12 -9.08
N ASP A 166 -16.67 -2.36 -7.81
CA ASP A 166 -16.39 -3.69 -7.26
C ASP A 166 -15.28 -4.42 -8.04
N GLY A 167 -14.26 -3.67 -8.48
CA GLY A 167 -13.13 -4.19 -9.26
C GLY A 167 -13.41 -4.46 -10.74
N LYS A 168 -14.60 -4.08 -11.25
CA LYS A 168 -15.03 -4.35 -12.63
C LYS A 168 -15.36 -3.08 -13.38
N LYS A 169 -15.22 -3.10 -14.71
CA LYS A 169 -15.64 -2.00 -15.59
C LYS A 169 -17.15 -1.78 -15.45
N HIS A 170 -17.54 -0.54 -15.18
CA HIS A 170 -18.93 -0.20 -14.87
C HIS A 170 -19.26 1.25 -15.23
N GLY A 171 -20.46 1.49 -15.77
CA GLY A 171 -20.90 2.82 -16.20
C GLY A 171 -20.29 3.24 -17.54
N PRO A 172 -20.24 4.55 -17.85
CA PRO A 172 -19.68 5.02 -19.11
C PRO A 172 -18.18 4.74 -19.21
N GLY A 173 -17.74 4.27 -20.38
CA GLY A 173 -16.34 4.00 -20.64
C GLY A 173 -16.03 3.79 -22.12
N ARG A 174 -14.74 3.87 -22.42
CA ARG A 174 -14.13 3.76 -23.74
C ARG A 174 -13.15 2.60 -23.74
N PHE A 175 -13.22 1.74 -24.75
CA PHE A 175 -12.27 0.67 -24.96
C PHE A 175 -11.58 0.85 -26.31
N PHE A 176 -10.28 1.08 -26.27
CA PHE A 176 -9.41 1.25 -27.42
C PHE A 176 -8.84 -0.12 -27.80
N TYR A 177 -9.28 -0.64 -28.95
CA TYR A 177 -8.68 -1.77 -29.64
C TYR A 177 -7.57 -1.24 -30.54
N LEU A 178 -6.44 -0.87 -29.93
CA LEU A 178 -5.29 -0.30 -30.65
C LEU A 178 -4.72 -1.29 -31.67
N ASP A 179 -4.77 -2.59 -31.35
CA ASP A 179 -4.41 -3.67 -32.27
C ASP A 179 -5.19 -3.62 -33.60
N LYS A 180 -6.46 -3.18 -33.55
CA LYS A 180 -7.39 -3.16 -34.68
C LYS A 180 -7.70 -1.76 -35.23
N GLY A 181 -7.24 -0.72 -34.54
CA GLY A 181 -7.59 0.66 -34.85
C GLY A 181 -9.07 0.96 -34.67
N GLN A 182 -9.67 0.48 -33.58
CA GLN A 182 -11.08 0.69 -33.27
C GLN A 182 -11.28 1.20 -31.85
N LEU A 183 -12.35 1.95 -31.64
CA LEU A 183 -12.80 2.47 -30.35
C LEU A 183 -14.25 2.05 -30.11
N LEU A 184 -14.50 1.42 -28.95
CA LEU A 184 -15.83 1.19 -28.42
C LEU A 184 -16.14 2.19 -27.31
N GLU A 185 -17.07 3.12 -27.55
CA GLU A 185 -17.58 4.03 -26.52
C GLU A 185 -18.98 3.60 -26.11
N GLY A 186 -19.22 3.40 -24.81
CA GLY A 186 -20.48 2.84 -24.35
C GLY A 186 -20.64 2.70 -22.84
N ILE A 187 -21.68 1.97 -22.44
CA ILE A 187 -21.98 1.65 -21.04
C ILE A 187 -21.56 0.21 -20.73
N TRP A 188 -20.82 0.06 -19.64
CA TRP A 188 -20.31 -1.21 -19.14
C TRP A 188 -21.06 -1.63 -17.88
N VAL A 189 -21.31 -2.93 -17.74
CA VAL A 189 -21.87 -3.52 -16.52
C VAL A 189 -21.12 -4.80 -16.22
N ALA A 190 -20.29 -4.77 -15.17
CA ALA A 190 -19.52 -5.91 -14.69
C ALA A 190 -18.65 -6.53 -15.80
N ASP A 191 -17.78 -5.70 -16.38
CA ASP A 191 -16.85 -6.04 -17.48
C ASP A 191 -17.50 -6.33 -18.85
N ILE A 192 -18.83 -6.26 -18.95
CA ILE A 192 -19.56 -6.52 -20.19
C ILE A 192 -20.09 -5.19 -20.76
N PRO A 193 -19.73 -4.82 -22.01
CA PRO A 193 -20.35 -3.68 -22.67
C PRO A 193 -21.81 -4.01 -23.01
N LYS A 194 -22.75 -3.19 -22.55
CA LYS A 194 -24.20 -3.41 -22.76
C LYS A 194 -24.74 -2.64 -23.96
N CYS A 195 -24.26 -1.43 -24.17
CA CYS A 195 -24.57 -0.62 -25.34
C CYS A 195 -23.36 0.27 -25.65
N GLY A 196 -23.19 0.64 -26.91
CA GLY A 196 -22.09 1.50 -27.33
C GLY A 196 -22.05 1.67 -28.85
N ILE A 197 -21.16 2.56 -29.28
CA ILE A 197 -20.88 2.87 -30.68
C ILE A 197 -19.44 2.43 -30.94
N MET A 198 -19.24 1.69 -32.04
CA MET A 198 -17.92 1.34 -32.54
C MET A 198 -17.50 2.37 -33.57
N ILE A 199 -16.27 2.88 -33.45
CA ILE A 199 -15.72 3.94 -34.29
C ILE A 199 -14.35 3.49 -34.78
N ASP A 200 -14.02 3.70 -36.05
CA ASP A 200 -12.65 3.53 -36.53
C ASP A 200 -11.77 4.64 -35.95
N PHE A 201 -10.70 4.25 -35.28
CA PHE A 201 -9.79 5.15 -34.57
C PHE A 201 -8.34 4.70 -34.78
N GLY A 202 -7.54 5.49 -35.51
CA GLY A 202 -6.13 5.15 -35.76
C GLY A 202 -5.95 3.90 -36.61
N ARG A 203 -6.87 3.60 -37.52
CA ARG A 203 -6.86 2.38 -38.36
C ARG A 203 -5.62 2.29 -39.26
N ASP A 204 -5.06 3.42 -39.68
CA ASP A 204 -3.85 3.46 -40.52
C ASP A 204 -2.56 3.14 -39.72
N GLU A 205 -2.60 3.27 -38.40
CA GLU A 205 -1.48 3.03 -37.48
C GLU A 205 -1.59 1.66 -36.79
N ALA A 206 -2.73 0.99 -36.93
CA ALA A 206 -3.00 -0.27 -36.24
C ALA A 206 -2.13 -1.41 -36.80
N PRO A 207 -1.59 -2.29 -35.94
CA PRO A 207 -0.84 -3.47 -36.38
C PRO A 207 -1.65 -4.45 -37.23
N ALA A 208 -2.94 -4.63 -36.91
CA ALA A 208 -3.84 -5.57 -37.55
C ALA A 208 -5.23 -4.94 -37.75
N PRO A 209 -5.35 -3.92 -38.63
CA PRO A 209 -6.59 -3.21 -38.83
C PRO A 209 -7.67 -4.15 -39.37
N THR A 210 -8.93 -3.83 -39.07
CA THR A 210 -10.08 -4.54 -39.66
C THR A 210 -10.04 -4.48 -41.18
N GLN A 211 -10.62 -5.46 -41.88
CA GLN A 211 -10.59 -5.50 -43.35
C GLN A 211 -11.37 -4.33 -43.99
N TYR A 212 -12.50 -3.95 -43.39
CA TYR A 212 -13.37 -2.89 -43.90
C TYR A 212 -13.59 -1.81 -42.85
N PRO A 213 -13.66 -0.53 -43.26
CA PRO A 213 -14.01 0.55 -42.35
C PRO A 213 -15.46 0.43 -41.88
N ILE A 214 -15.74 0.97 -40.70
CA ILE A 214 -17.10 1.08 -40.17
C ILE A 214 -17.87 2.10 -41.04
N PRO A 215 -19.02 1.73 -41.61
CA PRO A 215 -19.83 2.65 -42.39
C PRO A 215 -20.19 3.90 -41.59
N LYS A 216 -20.03 5.07 -42.21
CA LYS A 216 -20.50 6.33 -41.63
C LYS A 216 -22.02 6.34 -41.69
N VAL A 217 -22.66 6.44 -40.52
CA VAL A 217 -24.11 6.60 -40.37
C VAL A 217 -24.53 8.02 -40.69
#